data_AF-A0A822C7T2-F1
#
_entry.id   AF-A0A822C7T2-F1
#
_cell.length_a   1.000
_cell.length_b   1.000
_cell.length_c   1.000
_cell.angle_alpha   90.00
_cell.angle_beta   90.00
_cell.angle_gamma   90.00
#
_symmetry.space_group_name_H-M   'P 1'
#
loop_
_entity.id
_entity.type
_entity.pdbx_description
1 polymer ?
#
loop_
_entity_poly.entity_id
_entity_poly.type
_entity_poly.pdbx_seq_one_letter_code
_entity_poly.pdbx_strand_id
1 'polypeptide(L)'
;MINNSKDQLKRWEEYFHETFNVNIVVNPSLLQQVAAMRIDQQQQNRHDKVPPIKEVITVIDQMKNGKASGIDDVPAELLKAGGLPLALGVSAFRF
;
A
#
# COMPACT_ATOMS: atom_id res chain seq x y z
N MET A 1 -10.61 -15.95 -32.54
CA MET A 1 -9.98 -14.64 -32.29
C MET A 1 -11.06 -13.58 -32.40
N ILE A 2 -11.25 -12.74 -31.37
CA ILE A 2 -12.21 -11.62 -31.42
C ILE A 2 -11.50 -10.42 -32.05
N ASN A 3 -11.88 -10.04 -33.26
CA ASN A 3 -11.18 -9.06 -34.09
C ASN A 3 -11.90 -7.70 -34.21
N ASN A 4 -13.00 -7.50 -33.48
CA ASN A 4 -13.75 -6.24 -33.44
C ASN A 4 -13.68 -5.63 -32.04
N SER A 5 -13.45 -4.31 -31.97
CA SER A 5 -13.33 -3.53 -30.74
C SER A 5 -14.57 -3.66 -29.83
N LYS A 6 -15.79 -3.68 -30.39
CA LYS A 6 -17.02 -3.82 -29.58
C LYS A 6 -17.11 -5.19 -28.89
N ASP A 7 -16.76 -6.23 -29.63
CA ASP A 7 -16.81 -7.60 -29.12
C ASP A 7 -15.68 -7.86 -28.12
N GLN A 8 -14.53 -7.19 -28.28
CA GLN A 8 -13.46 -7.20 -27.28
C GLN A 8 -13.93 -6.56 -25.99
N LEU A 9 -14.52 -5.35 -26.04
CA LEU A 9 -15.04 -4.67 -24.85
C LEU A 9 -16.09 -5.52 -24.13
N LYS A 10 -17.01 -6.13 -24.89
CA LYS A 10 -18.01 -7.04 -24.33
C LYS A 10 -17.38 -8.26 -23.66
N ARG A 11 -16.36 -8.87 -24.30
CA ARG A 11 -15.65 -10.00 -23.69
C ARG A 11 -14.89 -9.61 -22.43
N TRP A 12 -14.33 -8.40 -22.38
CA TRP A 12 -13.69 -7.84 -21.18
C TRP A 12 -14.70 -7.60 -20.06
N GLU A 13 -15.87 -7.05 -20.38
CA GLU A 13 -16.98 -6.85 -19.43
C GLU A 13 -17.45 -8.18 -18.83
N GLU A 14 -17.71 -9.19 -19.66
CA GLU A 14 -18.09 -10.53 -19.22
C GLU A 14 -17.03 -11.15 -18.30
N TYR A 15 -15.76 -11.10 -18.70
CA TYR A 15 -14.66 -11.65 -17.91
C TYR A 15 -14.51 -10.94 -16.56
N PHE A 16 -14.63 -9.61 -16.53
CA PHE A 16 -14.54 -8.83 -15.30
C PHE A 16 -15.70 -9.17 -14.36
N HIS A 17 -16.91 -9.27 -14.91
CA HIS A 17 -18.10 -9.63 -14.15
C HIS A 17 -17.96 -11.05 -13.55
N GLU A 18 -17.51 -12.03 -14.34
CA GLU A 18 -17.27 -13.40 -13.87
C GLU A 18 -16.18 -13.47 -12.79
N THR A 19 -15.12 -12.68 -12.93
CA THR A 19 -13.94 -12.75 -12.05
C THR A 19 -14.15 -12.01 -10.73
N PHE A 20 -14.81 -10.84 -10.76
CA PHE A 20 -14.86 -9.94 -9.61
C PHE A 20 -16.22 -9.89 -8.92
N ASN A 21 -17.31 -10.26 -9.59
CA ASN A 21 -18.65 -10.29 -8.99
C ASN A 21 -19.03 -11.70 -8.50
N VAL A 22 -18.02 -12.50 -8.11
CA VAL A 22 -18.28 -13.78 -7.45
C VAL A 22 -18.95 -13.49 -6.10
N ASN A 23 -20.06 -14.16 -5.82
CA ASN A 23 -20.67 -14.14 -4.49
C ASN A 23 -19.77 -14.93 -3.53
N ILE A 24 -18.70 -14.28 -3.04
CA ILE A 24 -17.78 -14.91 -2.11
C ILE A 24 -18.50 -15.02 -0.77
N VAL A 25 -19.04 -16.21 -0.49
CA VAL A 25 -19.42 -16.59 0.86
C VAL A 25 -18.12 -16.78 1.64
N VAL A 26 -17.59 -15.69 2.18
CA VAL A 26 -16.40 -15.73 3.03
C VAL A 26 -16.79 -16.45 4.31
N ASN A 27 -16.32 -17.68 4.49
CA ASN A 27 -16.52 -18.41 5.72
C ASN A 27 -15.78 -17.65 6.86
N PRO A 28 -16.48 -17.12 7.88
CA PRO A 28 -15.84 -16.37 8.96
C PRO A 28 -14.78 -17.19 9.71
N SER A 29 -14.94 -18.51 9.75
CA SER A 29 -13.98 -19.43 10.36
C SER A 29 -12.68 -19.54 9.57
N LEU A 30 -12.69 -19.31 8.25
CA LEU A 30 -11.46 -19.22 7.44
C LEU A 30 -10.71 -17.91 7.73
N LEU A 31 -11.44 -16.80 7.92
CA LEU A 31 -10.82 -15.53 8.31
C LEU A 31 -10.15 -15.61 9.70
N GLN A 32 -10.73 -16.37 10.63
CA GLN A 32 -10.10 -16.63 11.93
C GLN A 32 -8.86 -17.55 11.82
N GLN A 33 -8.82 -18.43 10.81
CA GLN A 33 -7.67 -19.29 10.51
C GLN A 33 -6.53 -18.56 9.78
N VAL A 34 -6.83 -17.45 9.10
CA VAL A 34 -5.83 -16.43 8.81
C VAL A 34 -5.50 -15.78 10.14
N ALA A 35 -4.76 -16.51 10.98
CA ALA A 35 -4.21 -15.98 12.20
C ALA A 35 -3.56 -14.65 11.82
N ALA A 36 -4.07 -13.55 12.39
CA ALA A 36 -3.36 -12.27 12.32
C ALA A 36 -1.91 -12.62 12.65
N MET A 37 -1.00 -12.45 11.69
CA MET A 37 0.40 -12.82 11.86
C MET A 37 0.87 -12.07 13.09
N ARG A 38 0.87 -12.75 14.24
CA ARG A 38 1.26 -12.14 15.50
C ARG A 38 2.76 -12.01 15.37
N ILE A 39 3.19 -10.79 15.11
CA ILE A 39 4.61 -10.47 15.13
C ILE A 39 5.11 -10.76 16.56
N ASP A 40 6.30 -11.35 16.67
CA ASP A 40 6.85 -11.67 17.98
C ASP A 40 7.10 -10.37 18.79
N GLN A 41 7.34 -10.52 20.09
CA GLN A 41 7.60 -9.35 20.96
C GLN A 41 8.80 -8.51 20.51
N GLN A 42 9.80 -9.12 19.87
CA GLN A 42 10.95 -8.36 19.36
C GLN A 42 10.56 -7.52 18.16
N GLN A 43 9.76 -8.05 17.23
CA GLN A 43 9.19 -7.29 16.12
C GLN A 43 8.32 -6.14 16.61
N GLN A 44 7.44 -6.41 17.57
CA GLN A 44 6.58 -5.39 18.16
C GLN A 44 7.41 -4.26 18.77
N ASN A 45 8.42 -4.60 19.57
CA ASN A 45 9.33 -3.63 20.18
C ASN A 45 10.16 -2.84 19.15
N ARG A 46 10.36 -3.37 17.93
CA ARG A 46 11.00 -2.61 16.84
C ARG A 46 10.02 -1.61 16.23
N HIS A 47 8.76 -1.99 16.04
CA HIS A 47 7.73 -1.13 15.46
C HIS A 47 7.30 0.00 16.40
N ASP A 48 7.30 -0.23 17.72
CA ASP A 48 6.89 0.77 18.71
C ASP A 48 7.94 1.87 18.94
N LYS A 49 9.15 1.69 18.41
CA LYS A 49 10.25 2.64 18.53
C LYS A 49 10.20 3.69 17.42
N VAL A 50 10.52 4.92 17.81
CA VAL A 50 10.73 6.00 16.86
C VAL A 50 11.90 5.62 15.91
N PRO A 51 11.70 5.66 14.59
CA PRO A 51 12.74 5.31 13.64
C PRO A 51 13.89 6.34 13.70
N PRO A 52 15.15 5.92 13.55
CA PRO A 52 16.28 6.82 13.47
C PRO A 52 16.15 7.79 12.29
N ILE A 53 16.48 9.07 12.50
CA ILE A 53 16.34 10.09 11.44
C ILE A 53 17.10 9.74 10.15
N LYS A 54 18.25 9.07 10.26
CA LYS A 54 19.04 8.62 9.09
C LYS A 54 18.28 7.60 8.24
N GLU A 55 17.53 6.72 8.88
CA GLU A 55 16.71 5.73 8.18
C GLU A 55 15.56 6.42 7.45
N VAL A 56 14.90 7.37 8.12
CA VAL A 56 13.81 8.17 7.50
C VAL A 56 14.30 8.92 6.26
N ILE A 57 15.44 9.61 6.36
CA ILE A 57 16.06 10.31 5.22
C ILE A 57 16.35 9.32 4.08
N THR A 58 16.94 8.18 4.40
CA THR A 58 17.30 7.15 3.40
C THR A 58 16.07 6.62 2.68
N VAL A 59 14.98 6.38 3.41
CA VAL A 59 13.72 5.89 2.83
C VAL A 59 13.09 6.94 1.93
N ILE A 60 13.03 8.21 2.36
CA ILE A 60 12.49 9.32 1.55
C ILE A 60 13.27 9.43 0.23
N ASP A 61 14.60 9.38 0.26
CA ASP A 61 15.43 9.44 -0.94
C ASP A 61 15.18 8.26 -1.90
N GLN A 62 14.93 7.07 -1.35
CA GLN A 62 14.68 5.84 -2.11
C GLN A 62 13.26 5.73 -2.69
N MET A 63 12.32 6.59 -2.30
CA MET A 63 10.96 6.58 -2.86
C MET A 63 11.00 6.75 -4.38
N LYS A 64 10.11 6.08 -5.11
CA LYS A 64 10.04 6.21 -6.57
C LYS A 64 9.24 7.44 -6.96
N ASN A 65 9.77 8.22 -7.90
CA ASN A 65 9.06 9.34 -8.52
C ASN A 65 7.97 8.83 -9.47
N GLY A 66 6.95 9.65 -9.71
CA GLY A 66 5.83 9.37 -10.63
C GLY A 66 4.87 8.30 -10.13
N LYS A 67 4.86 8.01 -8.82
CA LYS A 67 3.84 7.16 -8.19
C LYS A 67 2.64 8.00 -7.79
N ALA A 68 1.46 7.38 -7.83
CA ALA A 68 0.25 8.01 -7.34
C ALA A 68 0.40 8.33 -5.85
N SER A 69 -0.01 9.53 -5.46
CA SER A 69 -0.08 9.96 -4.07
C SER A 69 -1.09 9.13 -3.28
N GLY A 70 -0.93 9.12 -1.96
CA GLY A 70 -1.92 8.53 -1.05
C GLY A 70 -3.15 9.41 -0.91
N ILE A 71 -3.97 9.11 0.12
CA ILE A 71 -5.15 9.91 0.48
C ILE A 71 -4.82 11.35 0.89
N ASP A 72 -3.57 11.60 1.25
CA ASP A 72 -3.02 12.92 1.59
C ASP A 72 -2.68 13.77 0.36
N ASP A 73 -2.75 13.19 -0.84
CA ASP A 73 -2.36 13.81 -2.11
C ASP A 73 -0.91 14.32 -2.13
N VAL A 74 -0.04 13.77 -1.27
CA VAL A 74 1.38 14.13 -1.20
C VAL A 74 2.23 13.22 -2.09
N PRO A 75 2.84 13.74 -3.18
CA PRO A 75 3.71 12.93 -4.02
C PRO A 75 5.11 12.77 -3.41
N ALA A 76 5.82 11.71 -3.80
CA ALA A 76 7.15 11.39 -3.30
C ALA A 76 8.17 12.51 -3.55
N GLU A 77 8.02 13.23 -4.66
CA GLU A 77 8.86 14.37 -5.05
C GLU A 77 8.78 15.52 -4.02
N LEU A 78 7.60 15.75 -3.46
CA LEU A 78 7.40 16.79 -2.45
C LEU A 78 8.06 16.41 -1.13
N LEU A 79 7.97 15.13 -0.74
CA LEU A 79 8.65 14.59 0.44
C LEU A 79 10.18 14.74 0.32
N LYS A 80 10.73 14.43 -0.86
CA LYS A 80 12.17 14.63 -1.14
C LYS A 80 12.56 16.10 -1.12
N ALA A 81 11.76 16.96 -1.73
CA ALA A 81 12.04 18.40 -1.82
C ALA A 81 12.05 19.09 -0.45
N GLY A 82 11.24 18.63 0.51
CA GLY A 82 11.20 19.25 1.84
C GLY A 82 12.36 18.85 2.78
N GLY A 83 13.21 17.90 2.40
CA GLY A 83 14.50 17.63 3.05
C GLY A 83 14.40 17.33 4.56
N LEU A 84 15.41 17.80 5.32
CA LEU A 84 15.54 17.49 6.75
C LEU A 84 14.34 17.91 7.61
N PRO A 85 13.73 19.11 7.44
CA PRO A 85 12.54 19.49 8.19
C PRO A 85 11.37 18.50 8.03
N LEU A 86 11.11 18.02 6.81
CA LEU A 86 10.08 16.99 6.58
C LEU A 86 10.48 15.66 7.20
N ALA A 87 11.74 15.23 7.05
CA ALA A 87 12.21 13.98 7.63
C ALA A 87 12.09 13.97 9.16
N LEU A 88 12.34 15.10 9.83
CA LEU A 88 12.15 15.25 11.27
C LEU A 88 10.66 15.17 11.66
N GLY A 89 9.79 15.82 10.90
CA GLY A 89 8.34 15.76 11.11
C GLY A 89 7.80 14.32 10.99
N VAL A 90 8.24 13.59 9.97
CA VAL A 90 7.85 12.17 9.76
C VAL A 90 8.41 11.28 10.88
N SER A 91 9.66 11.48 11.29
CA SER A 91 10.28 10.71 12.38
C SER A 91 9.57 10.93 13.73
N ALA A 92 9.03 12.11 13.99
CA ALA A 92 8.36 12.44 15.24
C ALA A 92 6.92 11.90 15.35
N PHE A 93 6.33 11.39 14.26
CA PHE A 93 4.97 10.87 14.27
C PHE A 93 4.92 9.45 14.85
N ARG A 94 4.03 9.25 15.83
CA ARG A 94 3.66 7.94 16.35
C ARG A 94 2.34 7.51 15.70
N PHE A 95 2.32 6.32 15.13
CA PHE A 95 1.12 5.65 14.62
C PHE A 95 0.46 4.80 15.72
#